data_AF-A0A2W4MN90-F1
#
_entry.id   AF-A0A2W4MN90-F1
#
_cell.length_a   1.000
_cell.length_b   1.000
_cell.length_c   1.000
_cell.angle_alpha   90.00
_cell.angle_beta   90.00
_cell.angle_gamma   90.00
#
_symmetry.space_group_name_H-M   'P 1'
#
loop_
_entity.id
_entity.type
_entity.pdbx_description
1 polymer ?
#
loop_
_entity_poly.entity_id
_entity_poly.type
_entity_poly.pdbx_seq_one_letter_code
_entity_poly.pdbx_strand_id
1 'polypeptide(L)'
;MDSRMDIFAMLGLGKGEAHVIRNAGGVVTDDVVRSLCLSQRLLGTREVILVHHTDCGLEKVDEPSFLAALETETGLRPAWELHSFSDPYEAVARSLRRLREDPFVPHRDRIRGFVYRVDTGALEEVGA
;
A
#
# COMPACT_ATOMS: atom_id res chain seq x y z
N MET A 1 -4.90 5.40 -0.83
CA MET A 1 -5.41 6.62 -1.52
C MET A 1 -6.44 7.37 -0.67
N ASP A 2 -6.56 7.04 0.61
CA ASP A 2 -7.57 7.62 1.51
C ASP A 2 -7.40 9.14 1.67
N SER A 3 -8.50 9.87 1.59
CA SER A 3 -8.53 11.33 1.64
C SER A 3 -8.18 11.90 3.01
N ARG A 4 -8.24 11.10 4.07
CA ARG A 4 -7.91 11.52 5.45
C ARG A 4 -6.41 11.51 5.73
N MET A 5 -5.59 10.97 4.82
CA MET A 5 -4.14 10.88 5.00
C MET A 5 -3.42 11.99 4.21
N ASP A 6 -3.09 13.08 4.89
CA ASP A 6 -2.12 14.07 4.41
C ASP A 6 -0.71 13.54 4.64
N ILE A 7 -0.15 12.85 3.64
CA ILE A 7 1.14 12.15 3.75
C ILE A 7 2.29 13.11 4.06
N PHE A 8 2.27 14.33 3.51
CA PHE A 8 3.35 15.29 3.71
C PHE A 8 3.34 15.80 5.15
N ALA A 9 2.18 16.23 5.64
CA ALA A 9 2.06 16.69 7.02
C ALA A 9 2.32 15.55 8.02
N MET A 10 1.78 14.36 7.76
CA MET A 10 1.90 13.18 8.63
C MET A 10 3.35 12.74 8.81
N LEU A 11 4.18 12.86 7.77
CA LEU A 11 5.59 12.43 7.81
C LEU A 11 6.58 13.60 7.94
N GLY A 12 6.09 14.84 8.05
CA GLY A 12 6.93 16.04 8.14
C GLY A 12 7.76 16.33 6.90
N LEU A 13 7.27 15.97 5.71
CA LEU A 13 8.00 16.05 4.45
C LEU A 13 7.85 17.41 3.76
N GLY A 14 8.95 17.88 3.18
CA GLY A 14 9.03 19.00 2.25
C GLY A 14 8.88 18.59 0.78
N LYS A 15 8.73 19.60 -0.09
CA LYS A 15 8.66 19.37 -1.55
C LYS A 15 9.99 18.83 -2.07
N GLY A 16 9.92 17.71 -2.81
CA GLY A 16 11.08 17.07 -3.43
C GLY A 16 11.82 16.06 -2.54
N GLU A 17 11.36 15.84 -1.31
CA GLU A 17 12.06 14.95 -0.37
C GLU A 17 11.71 13.46 -0.54
N ALA A 18 10.51 13.15 -1.04
CA ALA A 18 10.05 11.78 -1.18
C ALA A 18 9.18 11.57 -2.43
N HIS A 19 9.25 10.37 -2.99
CA HIS A 19 8.21 9.87 -3.89
C HIS A 19 7.06 9.31 -3.07
N VAL A 20 5.83 9.69 -3.44
CA VAL A 20 4.61 9.23 -2.77
C VAL A 20 3.79 8.41 -3.76
N ILE A 21 3.73 7.09 -3.55
CA ILE A 21 2.95 6.15 -4.36
C ILE A 21 1.68 5.81 -3.60
N ARG A 22 0.51 5.94 -4.24
CA ARG A 22 -0.79 5.69 -3.60
C ARG A 22 -1.73 4.94 -4.54
N ASN A 23 -2.39 3.90 -4.02
CA ASN A 23 -3.50 3.20 -4.66
C ASN A 23 -4.57 2.83 -3.62
N ALA A 24 -5.60 2.08 -4.01
CA ALA A 24 -6.59 1.54 -3.07
C ALA A 24 -5.90 0.60 -2.06
N GLY A 25 -6.15 0.80 -0.77
CA GLY A 25 -5.57 -0.02 0.31
C GLY A 25 -4.07 0.15 0.59
N GLY A 26 -3.32 0.88 -0.25
CA GLY A 26 -1.85 0.91 -0.12
C GLY A 26 -1.21 -0.43 -0.50
N VAL A 27 -1.89 -1.22 -1.34
CA VAL A 27 -1.51 -2.58 -1.68
C VAL A 27 -0.25 -2.58 -2.55
N VAL A 28 0.70 -3.46 -2.24
CA VAL A 28 1.88 -3.69 -3.07
C VAL A 28 1.49 -4.50 -4.29
N THR A 29 1.03 -3.83 -5.35
CA THR A 29 0.77 -4.44 -6.66
C THR A 29 2.02 -4.41 -7.54
N ASP A 30 1.96 -5.02 -8.72
CA ASP A 30 3.05 -4.95 -9.70
C ASP A 30 3.36 -3.51 -10.14
N ASP A 31 2.35 -2.63 -10.16
CA ASP A 31 2.56 -1.22 -10.47
C ASP A 31 3.31 -0.47 -9.34
N VAL A 32 3.08 -0.86 -8.08
CA VAL A 32 3.87 -0.35 -6.95
C VAL A 32 5.30 -0.86 -7.03
N VAL A 33 5.52 -2.15 -7.31
CA VAL A 33 6.87 -2.71 -7.50
C VAL A 33 7.59 -2.03 -8.67
N ARG A 34 6.92 -1.85 -9.81
CA ARG A 34 7.45 -1.12 -10.97
C ARG A 34 7.88 0.30 -10.59
N SER A 35 7.04 1.01 -9.83
CA SER A 35 7.31 2.38 -9.37
C SER A 35 8.48 2.44 -8.37
N LEU A 36 8.55 1.51 -7.41
CA LEU A 36 9.67 1.39 -6.47
C LEU A 36 10.98 1.04 -7.19
N CYS A 37 10.94 0.12 -8.16
CA CYS A 37 12.09 -0.27 -8.97
C CYS A 37 12.69 0.95 -9.69
N LEU A 38 11.86 1.74 -10.38
CA LEU A 38 12.26 3.01 -11.00
C LEU A 38 12.83 3.99 -9.96
N SER A 39 12.10 4.18 -8.86
CA SER A 39 12.47 5.10 -7.78
C SER A 39 13.84 4.78 -7.18
N GLN A 40 14.17 3.51 -6.97
CA GLN A 40 15.45 3.11 -6.37
C GLN A 40 16.56 3.06 -7.41
N ARG A 41 16.32 2.45 -8.58
CA ARG A 41 17.39 2.18 -9.56
C ARG A 41 17.76 3.38 -10.40
N LEU A 42 16.81 4.23 -10.74
CA LEU A 42 17.06 5.41 -11.59
C LEU A 42 17.12 6.70 -10.79
N LEU A 43 16.27 6.83 -9.76
CA LEU A 43 16.11 8.08 -9.01
C LEU A 43 16.79 8.06 -7.64
N GLY A 44 17.47 6.96 -7.28
CA GLY A 44 18.41 6.91 -6.16
C GLY A 44 17.81 6.78 -4.75
N THR A 45 16.49 6.55 -4.62
CA THR A 45 15.88 6.31 -3.30
C THR A 45 16.38 5.00 -2.68
N ARG A 46 16.49 4.94 -1.35
CA ARG A 46 17.03 3.78 -0.62
C ARG A 46 16.16 3.27 0.51
N GLU A 47 15.07 3.96 0.81
CA GLU A 47 14.20 3.65 1.95
C GLU A 47 12.75 3.59 1.48
N VAL A 48 11.97 2.71 2.09
CA VAL A 48 10.54 2.56 1.81
C VAL A 48 9.78 2.56 3.13
N ILE A 49 8.83 3.48 3.23
CA ILE A 49 7.83 3.52 4.29
C ILE A 49 6.52 3.04 3.67
N LEU A 50 6.03 1.88 4.12
CA LEU A 50 4.74 1.33 3.70
C LEU A 50 3.69 1.68 4.76
N VAL A 51 2.59 2.32 4.35
CA VAL A 51 1.55 2.78 5.29
C VAL A 51 0.19 2.27 4.85
N HIS A 52 -0.41 1.39 5.66
CA HIS A 52 -1.85 1.14 5.65
C HIS A 52 -2.51 2.03 6.71
N HIS A 53 -3.82 1.95 6.86
CA HIS A 53 -4.53 2.70 7.89
C HIS A 53 -5.75 1.94 8.38
N THR A 54 -6.20 2.29 9.59
CA THR A 54 -7.47 1.78 10.13
C THR A 54 -8.67 2.35 9.39
N ASP A 55 -9.80 1.65 9.44
CA ASP A 55 -11.06 2.06 8.80
C ASP A 55 -10.88 2.28 7.29
N CYS A 56 -10.06 1.43 6.67
CA CYS A 56 -9.85 1.41 5.23
C CYS A 56 -11.09 0.89 4.51
N GLY A 57 -11.41 1.49 3.36
CA GLY A 57 -12.52 1.03 2.54
C GLY A 57 -12.42 -0.45 2.16
N LEU A 58 -11.19 -0.94 1.91
CA LEU A 58 -10.94 -2.33 1.56
C LEU A 58 -11.16 -3.33 2.72
N GLU A 59 -11.28 -2.86 3.97
CA GLU A 59 -11.68 -3.71 5.11
C GLU A 59 -13.15 -4.13 5.05
N LYS A 60 -13.95 -3.40 4.28
CA LYS A 60 -15.41 -3.54 4.21
C LYS A 60 -15.86 -4.15 2.88
N VAL A 61 -14.92 -4.56 2.04
CA VAL A 61 -15.20 -5.07 0.70
C VAL A 61 -15.34 -6.59 0.74
N ASP A 62 -16.52 -7.07 0.35
CA ASP A 62 -16.70 -8.45 -0.09
C ASP A 62 -16.32 -8.55 -1.57
N GLU A 63 -15.04 -8.84 -1.80
CA GLU A 63 -14.45 -8.86 -3.14
C GLU A 63 -15.05 -9.95 -4.05
N PRO A 64 -15.27 -11.20 -3.61
CA PRO A 64 -15.98 -12.20 -4.41
C PRO A 64 -17.35 -11.72 -4.90
N SER A 65 -18.17 -11.15 -4.01
CA SER A 65 -19.49 -10.64 -4.37
C SER A 65 -19.41 -9.46 -5.34
N PHE A 66 -18.46 -8.54 -5.14
CA PHE A 66 -18.24 -7.41 -6.03
C PHE A 66 -17.84 -7.85 -7.44
N LEU A 67 -16.88 -8.77 -7.57
CA LEU A 67 -16.42 -9.27 -8.87
C LEU A 67 -17.54 -10.05 -9.60
N ALA A 68 -18.34 -10.82 -8.87
CA ALA A 68 -19.50 -11.52 -9.44
C ALA A 68 -20.58 -10.55 -9.95
N ALA A 69 -20.81 -9.45 -9.23
CA ALA A 69 -21.73 -8.40 -9.67
C ALA A 69 -21.25 -7.73 -10.97
N LEU A 70 -19.96 -7.40 -11.07
CA LEU A 70 -19.37 -6.85 -12.30
C LEU A 70 -19.46 -7.81 -13.49
N GLU A 71 -19.20 -9.09 -13.26
CA GLU A 71 -19.32 -10.13 -14.29
C GLU A 71 -20.78 -10.26 -14.78
N THR A 72 -21.74 -10.17 -13.85
CA THR A 72 -23.17 -10.18 -14.19
C THR A 72 -23.59 -8.94 -14.98
N GLU A 73 -23.12 -7.76 -14.60
CA GLU A 73 -23.45 -6.48 -15.23
C GLU A 73 -22.83 -6.33 -16.63
N THR A 74 -21.56 -6.69 -16.76
CA THR A 74 -20.76 -6.39 -17.97
C THR A 74 -20.57 -7.59 -18.89
N GLY A 75 -20.86 -8.80 -18.41
CA GLY A 75 -20.58 -10.06 -19.10
C GLY A 75 -19.10 -10.48 -19.07
N LEU A 76 -18.23 -9.74 -18.38
CA LEU A 76 -16.79 -10.01 -18.30
C LEU A 76 -16.31 -9.94 -16.85
N ARG A 77 -15.56 -10.96 -16.44
CA ARG A 77 -14.85 -10.93 -15.15
C ARG A 77 -13.57 -10.11 -15.28
N PRO A 78 -13.33 -9.11 -14.40
CA PRO A 78 -12.07 -8.40 -14.38
C PRO A 78 -10.88 -9.34 -14.14
N ALA A 79 -9.76 -9.08 -14.81
CA ALA A 79 -8.50 -9.83 -14.62
C ALA A 79 -7.69 -9.34 -13.41
N TRP A 80 -8.08 -8.20 -12.83
CA TRP A 80 -7.44 -7.61 -11.65
C TRP A 80 -8.21 -7.96 -10.38
N GLU A 81 -7.51 -7.96 -9.26
CA GLU A 81 -8.05 -8.14 -7.91
C GLU A 81 -8.15 -6.78 -7.21
N LEU A 82 -9.08 -6.65 -6.26
CA LEU A 82 -9.15 -5.49 -5.37
C LEU A 82 -8.15 -5.60 -4.23
N HIS A 83 -7.72 -6.83 -3.91
CA HIS A 83 -6.83 -7.13 -2.79
C HIS A 83 -7.39 -6.63 -1.45
N SER A 84 -8.67 -6.91 -1.21
CA SER A 84 -9.34 -6.71 0.06
C SER A 84 -8.61 -7.44 1.21
N PHE A 85 -8.75 -6.93 2.43
CA PHE A 85 -8.11 -7.49 3.62
C PHE A 85 -8.97 -7.21 4.85
N SER A 86 -8.93 -8.09 5.86
CA SER A 86 -9.74 -7.91 7.08
C SER A 86 -9.02 -7.17 8.21
N ASP A 87 -7.68 -7.16 8.19
CA ASP A 87 -6.85 -6.53 9.22
C ASP A 87 -5.70 -5.74 8.55
N PRO A 88 -5.61 -4.42 8.78
CA PRO A 88 -4.54 -3.60 8.21
C PRO A 88 -3.14 -3.99 8.72
N TYR A 89 -3.00 -4.48 9.96
CA TYR A 89 -1.70 -4.88 10.53
C TYR A 89 -1.18 -6.15 9.85
N GLU A 90 -2.04 -7.16 9.68
CA GLU A 90 -1.69 -8.37 8.92
C GLU A 90 -1.39 -8.04 7.45
N ALA A 91 -2.15 -7.13 6.85
CA ALA A 91 -1.95 -6.68 5.48
C ALA A 91 -0.60 -5.98 5.30
N VAL A 92 -0.18 -5.11 6.24
CA VAL A 92 1.17 -4.54 6.24
C VAL A 92 2.23 -5.63 6.35
N ALA A 93 2.09 -6.57 7.29
CA ALA A 93 3.07 -7.64 7.47
C ALA A 93 3.24 -8.50 6.19
N ARG A 94 2.14 -8.80 5.50
CA ARG A 94 2.16 -9.50 4.19
C ARG A 94 2.84 -8.67 3.10
N SER A 95 2.52 -7.38 3.01
CA SER A 95 3.14 -6.45 2.06
C SER A 95 4.65 -6.30 2.28
N LEU A 96 5.08 -6.24 3.54
CA LEU A 96 6.51 -6.21 3.90
C LEU A 96 7.24 -7.47 3.44
N ARG A 97 6.65 -8.66 3.65
CA ARG A 97 7.24 -9.93 3.13
C ARG A 97 7.39 -9.90 1.62
N ARG A 98 6.33 -9.52 0.90
CA ARG A 98 6.36 -9.39 -0.57
C ARG A 98 7.50 -8.48 -1.03
N LEU A 99 7.62 -7.28 -0.47
CA LEU A 99 8.68 -6.33 -0.86
C LEU A 99 10.09 -6.84 -0.52
N ARG A 100 10.25 -7.54 0.61
CA ARG A 100 11.54 -8.10 1.05
C ARG A 100 11.98 -9.31 0.22
N GLU A 101 11.04 -10.02 -0.40
CA GLU A 101 11.30 -11.17 -1.27
C GLU A 101 11.43 -10.77 -2.75
N ASP A 102 10.95 -9.58 -3.14
CA ASP A 102 10.91 -9.15 -4.54
C ASP A 102 12.29 -8.79 -5.12
N PRO A 103 12.80 -9.52 -6.13
CA PRO A 103 14.14 -9.31 -6.69
C PRO A 103 14.34 -7.95 -7.37
N PHE A 104 13.26 -7.25 -7.72
CA PHE A 104 13.32 -5.97 -8.44
C PHE A 104 13.50 -4.76 -7.51
N VAL A 105 13.20 -4.90 -6.21
CA VAL A 105 13.47 -3.89 -5.18
C VAL A 105 14.89 -4.11 -4.62
N PRO A 106 15.89 -3.24 -4.86
CA PRO A 106 17.26 -3.50 -4.42
C PRO A 106 17.51 -3.27 -2.91
N HIS A 107 16.93 -2.23 -2.30
CA HIS A 107 17.18 -1.85 -0.89
C HIS A 107 16.13 -2.44 0.06
N ARG A 108 16.08 -3.77 0.14
CA ARG A 108 15.05 -4.53 0.87
C ARG A 108 15.21 -4.51 2.39
N ASP A 109 16.43 -4.23 2.85
CA ASP A 109 16.80 -4.12 4.26
C ASP A 109 16.28 -2.84 4.92
N ARG A 110 15.87 -1.85 4.12
CA ARG A 110 15.41 -0.52 4.58
C ARG A 110 13.93 -0.29 4.31
N ILE A 111 13.11 -1.30 4.62
CA ILE A 111 11.66 -1.26 4.45
C ILE A 111 10.99 -1.41 5.81
N ARG A 112 10.21 -0.39 6.18
CA ARG A 112 9.43 -0.33 7.43
C ARG A 112 7.95 -0.18 7.10
N GLY A 113 7.09 -0.80 7.90
CA GLY A 113 5.65 -0.83 7.68
C GLY A 113 4.89 -0.24 8.86
N PHE A 114 3.85 0.52 8.59
CA PHE A 114 3.06 1.23 9.60
C PHE A 114 1.57 1.13 9.33
N VAL A 115 0.77 1.21 10.39
CA VAL A 115 -0.67 1.46 10.33
C VAL A 115 -0.92 2.87 10.88
N TYR A 116 -1.52 3.72 10.06
CA TYR A 116 -2.02 5.03 10.48
C TYR A 116 -3.41 4.89 11.14
N ARG A 117 -3.52 5.36 12.37
CA ARG A 117 -4.76 5.46 13.13
C ARG A 117 -5.53 6.70 12.70
N VAL A 118 -6.60 6.54 11.93
CA VAL A 118 -7.36 7.69 11.36
C VAL A 118 -8.10 8.52 12.41
N ASP A 119 -8.33 7.97 13.59
CA ASP A 119 -9.03 8.59 14.72
C ASP A 119 -8.11 9.45 15.60
N THR A 120 -6.83 9.07 15.71
CA THR A 120 -5.86 9.73 16.60
C THR A 120 -4.72 10.43 15.87
N GLY A 121 -4.46 10.09 14.61
CA GLY A 121 -3.32 10.55 13.84
C GLY A 121 -2.01 9.80 14.13
N ALA A 122 -2.02 8.77 14.97
CA ALA A 122 -0.82 8.01 15.32
C ALA A 122 -0.36 7.10 14.16
N LEU A 123 0.97 6.95 14.01
CA LEU A 123 1.59 5.94 13.16
C LEU A 123 2.15 4.82 14.04
N GLU A 124 1.60 3.62 13.89
CA GLU A 124 2.01 2.44 14.64
C GLU A 124 2.83 1.53 13.75
N GLU A 125 4.06 1.21 14.17
CA GLU A 125 4.94 0.34 13.40
C GLU A 125 4.52 -1.14 13.53
N VAL A 126 4.53 -1.85 12.40
CA VAL A 126 4.17 -3.27 12.33
C VAL A 126 5.43 -4.10 12.16
N GLY A 127 5.82 -4.80 13.23
CA GLY A 127 6.94 -5.74 13.24
C GLY A 127 8.29 -5.04 13.13
N ALA A 128 8.96 -4.85 14.27
CA ALA A 128 10.40 -4.61 14.33
C ALA A 128 11.16 -5.93 14.12
#